data_AF-V5NDS0-F1
#
_entry.id   AF-V5NDS0-F1
#
_cell.length_a   1.000
_cell.length_b   1.000
_cell.length_c   1.000
_cell.angle_alpha   90.00
_cell.angle_beta   90.00
_cell.angle_gamma   90.00
#
_symmetry.space_group_name_H-M   'P 1'
#
loop_
_entity.id
_entity.type
_entity.pdbx_description
1 polymer ?
#
loop_
_entity_poly.entity_id
_entity_poly.type
_entity_poly.pdbx_seq_one_letter_code
_entity_poly.pdbx_strand_id
1 'polypeptide(L)'
;QICPQHNKLERLYFDAIAFVHEPESVELMVKELLEKRATGTRAALYSAAFSFVSRPNMKAIQALEPLFRASEAHMSSAKLSAASMVNKYCRQNPHCYDEAPVRNLAQALKHDVEEDFSPNSNEESQEKALSAFKSLGNMGVTTPEVSEAVMRYVRKENKKVNIRVAAAQSFRLARCESSVTQQLVDFALRPGKNTEVRIACYLAAVRCANFEHLQEIVANISSEENTQVRGFI
;
A
#
# COMPACT_ATOMS: atom_id res chain seq x y z
N GLN A 1 39.21 27.17 -11.49
CA GLN A 1 37.91 26.46 -11.39
C GLN A 1 36.87 27.23 -12.19
N ILE A 2 36.13 26.58 -13.09
CA ILE A 2 35.21 27.25 -14.04
C ILE A 2 33.89 27.69 -13.37
N CYS A 3 33.52 27.11 -12.21
CA CYS A 3 32.37 27.55 -11.42
C CYS A 3 32.64 27.41 -9.90
N PRO A 4 32.98 28.50 -9.19
CA PRO A 4 33.30 28.45 -7.76
C PRO A 4 32.15 27.93 -6.88
N GLN A 5 30.91 28.07 -7.34
CA GLN A 5 29.71 27.67 -6.61
C GLN A 5 29.09 26.35 -7.11
N HIS A 6 29.84 25.50 -7.82
CA HIS A 6 29.29 24.28 -8.43
C HIS A 6 28.55 23.40 -7.43
N ASN A 7 29.08 23.21 -6.21
CA ASN A 7 28.45 22.41 -5.16
C ASN A 7 27.07 22.97 -4.73
N LYS A 8 26.92 24.30 -4.72
CA LYS A 8 25.66 24.95 -4.35
C LYS A 8 24.63 24.76 -5.46
N LEU A 9 25.05 24.97 -6.72
CA LEU A 9 24.19 24.78 -7.89
C LEU A 9 23.75 23.32 -8.04
N GLU A 10 24.66 22.38 -7.82
CA GLU A 10 24.36 20.95 -7.83
C GLU A 10 23.32 20.59 -6.77
N ARG A 11 23.47 21.09 -5.53
CA ARG A 11 22.46 20.87 -4.48
C ARG A 11 21.10 21.43 -4.85
N LEU A 12 21.05 22.66 -5.37
CA LEU A 12 19.80 23.29 -5.81
C LEU A 12 19.16 22.53 -6.97
N TYR A 13 19.96 22.04 -7.91
CA TYR A 13 19.49 21.21 -9.02
C TYR A 13 18.82 19.94 -8.49
N PHE A 14 19.48 19.21 -7.59
CA PHE A 14 18.91 17.99 -7.04
C PHE A 14 17.65 18.25 -6.20
N ASP A 15 17.63 19.32 -5.40
CA ASP A 15 16.41 19.68 -4.66
C ASP A 15 15.26 20.07 -5.60
N ALA A 16 15.56 20.74 -6.73
CA ALA A 16 14.58 21.15 -7.73
C ALA A 16 13.89 19.96 -8.43
N ILE A 17 14.54 18.80 -8.55
CA ILE A 17 13.95 17.59 -9.16
C ILE A 17 12.63 17.22 -8.48
N ALA A 18 12.55 17.37 -7.15
CA ALA A 18 11.35 17.07 -6.37
C ALA A 18 10.13 17.91 -6.78
N PHE A 19 10.36 19.08 -7.39
CA PHE A 19 9.33 20.05 -7.78
C PHE A 19 8.99 20.02 -9.27
N VAL A 20 9.66 19.18 -10.07
CA VAL A 20 9.39 19.06 -11.51
C VAL A 20 8.01 18.42 -11.75
N HIS A 21 7.63 17.44 -10.92
CA HIS A 21 6.36 16.71 -10.99
C HIS A 21 6.07 16.02 -12.34
N GLU A 22 7.08 15.82 -13.16
CA GLU A 22 6.99 15.09 -14.43
C GLU A 22 7.50 13.64 -14.30
N PRO A 23 6.97 12.69 -15.08
CA PRO A 23 7.37 11.27 -15.04
C PRO A 23 8.87 11.03 -15.15
N GLU A 24 9.59 11.85 -15.93
CA GLU A 24 11.02 11.75 -16.17
C GLU A 24 11.85 11.99 -14.89
N SER A 25 11.31 12.73 -13.92
CA SER A 25 11.96 12.98 -12.63
C SER A 25 11.99 11.73 -11.74
N VAL A 26 11.07 10.78 -11.94
CA VAL A 26 10.89 9.62 -11.07
C VAL A 26 12.12 8.72 -11.08
N GLU A 27 12.68 8.43 -12.25
CA GLU A 27 13.86 7.58 -12.37
C GLU A 27 15.05 8.15 -11.60
N LEU A 28 15.26 9.46 -11.72
CA LEU A 28 16.35 10.13 -11.02
C LEU A 28 16.12 10.17 -9.50
N MET A 29 14.90 10.44 -9.04
CA MET A 29 14.57 10.40 -7.61
C MET A 29 14.78 9.00 -7.02
N VAL A 30 14.33 7.95 -7.72
CA VAL A 30 14.53 6.55 -7.30
C VAL A 30 16.02 6.23 -7.22
N LYS A 31 16.79 6.59 -8.25
CA LYS A 31 18.24 6.37 -8.28
C LYS A 31 18.94 7.06 -7.11
N GLU A 32 18.66 8.33 -6.86
CA GLU A 32 19.28 9.09 -5.77
C GLU A 32 18.94 8.53 -4.38
N LEU A 33 17.73 8.00 -4.19
CA LEU A 33 17.32 7.33 -2.95
C LEU A 33 18.09 6.02 -2.76
N LEU A 34 18.12 5.15 -3.77
CA LEU A 34 18.77 3.84 -3.72
C LEU A 34 20.29 3.95 -3.54
N GLU A 35 20.91 4.91 -4.22
CA GLU A 35 22.35 5.15 -4.13
C GLU A 35 22.73 6.00 -2.91
N LYS A 36 21.78 6.28 -2.00
CA LYS A 36 21.96 7.03 -0.74
C LYS A 36 22.57 8.41 -0.93
N ARG A 37 22.36 9.04 -2.09
CA ARG A 37 22.75 10.43 -2.38
C ARG A 37 21.69 11.43 -1.94
N ALA A 38 20.41 11.01 -1.93
CA ALA A 38 19.35 11.72 -1.25
C ALA A 38 19.19 11.17 0.18
N THR A 39 19.55 11.98 1.18
CA THR A 39 19.41 11.66 2.61
C THR A 39 18.70 12.79 3.35
N GLY A 40 18.26 12.54 4.59
CA GLY A 40 17.61 13.52 5.45
C GLY A 40 16.45 14.23 4.75
N THR A 41 16.52 15.57 4.71
CA THR A 41 15.49 16.41 4.06
C THR A 41 15.30 16.09 2.58
N ARG A 42 16.36 15.77 1.82
CA ARG A 42 16.24 15.46 0.39
C ARG A 42 15.50 14.13 0.17
N ALA A 43 15.78 13.12 0.99
CA ALA A 43 15.06 11.85 0.94
C ALA A 43 13.56 12.05 1.22
N ALA A 44 13.24 12.90 2.20
CA ALA A 44 11.85 13.26 2.51
C ALA A 44 11.17 14.02 1.36
N LEU A 45 11.88 14.96 0.73
CA LEU A 45 11.38 15.69 -0.45
C LEU A 45 11.07 14.74 -1.61
N TYR A 46 12.00 13.86 -1.98
CA TYR A 46 11.78 12.88 -3.05
C TYR A 46 10.67 11.89 -2.71
N SER A 47 10.59 11.45 -1.45
CA SER A 47 9.50 10.59 -1.00
C SER A 47 8.15 11.28 -1.26
N ALA A 48 7.99 12.53 -0.81
CA ALA A 48 6.74 13.27 -1.01
C ALA A 48 6.44 13.54 -2.50
N ALA A 49 7.47 13.86 -3.29
CA ALA A 49 7.38 14.23 -4.70
C ALA A 49 6.64 13.19 -5.56
N PHE A 50 6.78 11.89 -5.27
CA PHE A 50 6.07 10.84 -6.02
C PHE A 50 4.56 11.06 -6.04
N SER A 51 3.96 11.51 -4.93
CA SER A 51 2.51 11.76 -4.87
C SER A 51 2.05 12.94 -5.74
N PHE A 52 2.96 13.86 -6.07
CA PHE A 52 2.67 15.08 -6.85
C PHE A 52 2.82 14.90 -8.36
N VAL A 53 3.44 13.80 -8.83
CA VAL A 53 3.49 13.47 -10.27
C VAL A 53 2.07 13.30 -10.79
N SER A 54 1.62 14.21 -11.65
CA SER A 54 0.19 14.36 -11.96
C SER A 54 -0.30 13.44 -13.07
N ARG A 55 0.59 13.10 -14.01
CA ARG A 55 0.30 12.21 -15.15
C ARG A 55 1.42 11.18 -15.28
N PRO A 56 1.58 10.27 -14.31
CA PRO A 56 2.57 9.20 -14.42
C PRO A 56 2.35 8.42 -15.72
N ASN A 57 3.44 7.98 -16.33
CA ASN A 57 3.42 7.11 -17.50
C ASN A 57 4.06 5.76 -17.16
N MET A 58 3.97 4.79 -18.08
CA MET A 58 4.51 3.45 -17.86
C MET A 58 6.01 3.45 -17.50
N LYS A 59 6.81 4.34 -18.09
CA LYS A 59 8.25 4.44 -17.78
C LYS A 59 8.48 4.83 -16.31
N ALA A 60 7.71 5.79 -15.80
CA ALA A 60 7.77 6.16 -14.38
C ALA A 60 7.34 5.00 -13.47
N ILE A 61 6.34 4.21 -13.84
CA ILE A 61 5.92 3.02 -13.08
C ILE A 61 7.03 1.96 -13.06
N GLN A 62 7.66 1.69 -14.20
CA GLN A 62 8.79 0.76 -14.28
C GLN A 62 9.97 1.22 -13.43
N ALA A 63 10.25 2.53 -13.40
CA ALA A 63 11.32 3.10 -12.58
C ALA A 63 11.12 2.88 -11.08
N LEU A 64 9.90 2.61 -10.59
CA LEU A 64 9.63 2.31 -9.19
C LEU A 64 10.02 0.89 -8.76
N GLU A 65 10.21 -0.05 -9.68
CA GLU A 65 10.46 -1.46 -9.36
C GLU A 65 11.62 -1.67 -8.36
N PRO A 66 12.81 -1.09 -8.55
CA PRO A 66 13.89 -1.27 -7.58
C PRO A 66 13.59 -0.62 -6.22
N LEU A 67 12.82 0.49 -6.19
CA LEU A 67 12.38 1.10 -4.93
C LEU A 67 11.44 0.16 -4.14
N PHE A 68 10.52 -0.53 -4.82
CA PHE A 68 9.59 -1.44 -4.16
C PHE A 68 10.27 -2.72 -3.67
N ARG A 69 11.33 -3.16 -4.34
CA ARG A 69 12.18 -4.30 -3.93
C ARG A 69 13.19 -3.96 -2.84
N ALA A 70 13.48 -2.69 -2.59
CA ALA A 70 14.39 -2.26 -1.54
C ALA A 70 13.88 -2.73 -0.17
N SER A 71 14.70 -3.42 0.60
CA SER A 71 14.31 -3.97 1.91
C SER A 71 14.57 -3.01 3.06
N GLU A 72 15.24 -1.88 2.80
CA GLU A 72 15.66 -0.98 3.85
C GLU A 72 14.50 -0.15 4.40
N ALA A 73 14.32 -0.15 5.72
CA ALA A 73 13.18 0.50 6.40
C ALA A 73 12.98 1.97 6.03
N HIS A 74 14.07 2.73 5.83
CA HIS A 74 14.04 4.14 5.43
C HIS A 74 13.40 4.41 4.05
N MET A 75 13.20 3.38 3.23
CA MET A 75 12.48 3.48 1.96
C MET A 75 10.95 3.47 2.13
N SER A 76 10.42 3.16 3.31
CA SER A 76 8.98 3.02 3.54
C SER A 76 8.19 4.25 3.09
N SER A 77 8.60 5.46 3.48
CA SER A 77 7.91 6.71 3.11
C SER A 77 7.89 6.94 1.60
N ALA A 78 8.97 6.55 0.91
CA ALA A 78 9.06 6.61 -0.54
C ALA A 78 8.12 5.57 -1.19
N LYS A 79 8.11 4.31 -0.73
CA LYS A 79 7.18 3.27 -1.22
C LYS A 79 5.71 3.68 -1.03
N LEU A 80 5.37 4.21 0.15
CA LEU A 80 4.02 4.71 0.49
C LEU A 80 3.52 5.80 -0.47
N SER A 81 4.39 6.74 -0.81
CA SER A 81 4.07 7.86 -1.71
C SER A 81 4.06 7.42 -3.17
N ALA A 82 5.03 6.59 -3.57
CA ALA A 82 5.08 5.98 -4.90
C ALA A 82 3.86 5.09 -5.18
N ALA A 83 3.35 4.36 -4.18
CA ALA A 83 2.09 3.63 -4.29
C ALA A 83 0.91 4.55 -4.66
N SER A 84 0.84 5.75 -4.09
CA SER A 84 -0.19 6.74 -4.48
C SER A 84 -0.04 7.19 -5.94
N MET A 85 1.20 7.29 -6.44
CA MET A 85 1.47 7.55 -7.86
C MET A 85 0.96 6.41 -8.75
N VAL A 86 1.19 5.16 -8.36
CA VAL A 86 0.66 3.97 -9.07
C VAL A 86 -0.87 4.00 -9.11
N ASN A 87 -1.53 4.37 -8.01
CA ASN A 87 -2.99 4.53 -8.00
C ASN A 87 -3.47 5.58 -9.00
N LYS A 88 -2.76 6.72 -9.07
CA LYS A 88 -3.07 7.79 -10.03
C LYS A 88 -2.91 7.30 -11.48
N TYR A 89 -1.86 6.54 -11.76
CA TYR A 89 -1.66 5.88 -13.04
C TYR A 89 -2.81 4.93 -13.39
N CYS A 90 -3.20 4.04 -12.48
CA CYS A 90 -4.29 3.09 -12.73
C CYS A 90 -5.66 3.75 -12.88
N ARG A 91 -5.91 4.90 -12.24
CA ARG A 91 -7.15 5.68 -12.48
C ARG A 91 -7.20 6.29 -13.88
N GLN A 92 -6.03 6.57 -14.48
CA GLN A 92 -5.91 7.16 -15.81
C GLN A 92 -5.85 6.11 -16.93
N ASN A 93 -5.55 4.85 -16.60
CA ASN A 93 -5.30 3.77 -17.56
C ASN A 93 -6.15 2.54 -17.22
N PRO A 94 -7.26 2.28 -17.94
CA PRO A 94 -8.18 1.18 -17.63
C PRO A 94 -7.54 -0.22 -17.57
N HIS A 95 -6.50 -0.45 -18.37
CA HIS A 95 -5.76 -1.72 -18.45
C HIS A 95 -4.55 -1.81 -17.52
N CYS A 96 -4.37 -0.86 -16.59
CA CYS A 96 -3.24 -0.83 -15.65
C CYS A 96 -2.99 -2.15 -14.91
N TYR A 97 -4.08 -2.85 -14.57
CA TYR A 97 -4.03 -4.12 -13.83
C TYR A 97 -3.49 -5.29 -14.68
N ASP A 98 -3.57 -5.17 -16.01
CA ASP A 98 -3.08 -6.14 -16.98
C ASP A 98 -1.60 -5.92 -17.33
N GLU A 99 -0.99 -4.83 -16.83
CA GLU A 99 0.39 -4.49 -17.11
C GLU A 99 1.35 -5.13 -16.10
N ALA A 100 2.34 -5.86 -16.63
CA ALA A 100 3.31 -6.58 -15.80
C ALA A 100 4.07 -5.69 -14.80
N PRO A 101 4.52 -4.46 -15.15
CA PRO A 101 5.20 -3.59 -14.20
C PRO A 101 4.35 -3.27 -12.97
N VAL A 102 3.06 -2.99 -13.16
CA VAL A 102 2.11 -2.68 -12.08
C VAL A 102 1.92 -3.89 -11.16
N ARG A 103 1.73 -5.09 -11.74
CA ARG A 103 1.62 -6.33 -10.96
C ARG A 103 2.90 -6.65 -10.20
N ASN A 104 4.06 -6.41 -10.79
CA ASN A 104 5.35 -6.67 -10.15
C ASN A 104 5.54 -5.82 -8.88
N LEU A 105 5.06 -4.57 -8.86
CA LEU A 105 5.08 -3.72 -7.66
C LEU A 105 4.23 -4.33 -6.53
N ALA A 106 3.04 -4.84 -6.86
CA ALA A 106 2.18 -5.52 -5.88
C ALA A 106 2.81 -6.82 -5.37
N GLN A 107 3.48 -7.59 -6.23
CA GLN A 107 4.20 -8.79 -5.84
C GLN A 107 5.41 -8.50 -4.94
N ALA A 108 6.12 -7.38 -5.17
CA ALA A 108 7.19 -6.95 -4.26
C ALA A 108 6.66 -6.65 -2.86
N LEU A 109 5.49 -6.00 -2.73
CA LEU A 109 4.86 -5.77 -1.42
C LEU A 109 4.33 -7.07 -0.79
N LYS A 110 3.87 -8.02 -1.59
CA LYS A 110 3.48 -9.36 -1.11
C LYS A 110 4.66 -10.06 -0.45
N HIS A 111 5.86 -9.96 -1.02
CA HIS A 111 7.06 -10.55 -0.44
C HIS A 111 7.32 -10.00 0.98
N ASP A 112 7.24 -8.68 1.17
CA ASP A 112 7.39 -8.03 2.49
C ASP A 112 6.34 -8.54 3.50
N VAL A 113 5.12 -8.85 3.05
CA VAL A 113 4.07 -9.47 3.89
C VAL A 113 4.41 -10.92 4.23
N GLU A 114 4.95 -11.68 3.28
CA GLU A 114 5.27 -13.10 3.46
C GLU A 114 6.48 -13.34 4.36
N GLU A 115 7.45 -12.42 4.37
CA GLU A 115 8.56 -12.43 5.32
C GLU A 115 8.06 -12.49 6.77
N ASP A 116 7.00 -11.76 7.09
CA ASP A 116 6.44 -11.76 8.43
C ASP A 116 5.70 -13.07 8.78
N PHE A 117 5.38 -13.94 7.82
CA PHE A 117 4.90 -15.29 8.15
C PHE A 117 6.03 -16.26 8.57
N SER A 118 7.29 -15.88 8.39
CA SER A 118 8.44 -16.70 8.75
C SER A 118 8.49 -17.01 10.26
N PRO A 119 8.97 -18.20 10.67
CA PRO A 119 9.30 -18.48 12.07
C PRO A 119 10.29 -17.48 12.69
N ASN A 120 11.11 -16.83 11.85
CA ASN A 120 12.09 -15.83 12.25
C ASN A 120 11.52 -14.39 12.23
N SER A 121 10.19 -14.24 12.18
CA SER A 121 9.51 -12.94 12.25
C SER A 121 9.99 -12.14 13.47
N ASN A 122 10.40 -10.90 13.22
CA ASN A 122 10.91 -9.97 14.22
C ASN A 122 10.19 -8.62 14.06
N GLU A 123 10.61 -7.61 14.83
CA GLU A 123 10.00 -6.28 14.74
C GLU A 123 10.21 -5.64 13.36
N GLU A 124 11.36 -5.85 12.73
CA GLU A 124 11.65 -5.34 11.39
C GLU A 124 10.71 -5.95 10.33
N SER A 125 10.47 -7.27 10.36
CA SER A 125 9.53 -7.93 9.42
C SER A 125 8.10 -7.45 9.63
N GLN A 126 7.71 -7.17 10.88
CA GLN A 126 6.40 -6.61 11.21
C GLN A 126 6.24 -5.18 10.67
N GLU A 127 7.28 -4.35 10.78
CA GLU A 127 7.29 -3.00 10.22
C GLU A 127 7.24 -3.03 8.68
N LYS A 128 7.97 -3.95 8.04
CA LYS A 128 7.90 -4.18 6.59
C LYS A 128 6.49 -4.59 6.15
N ALA A 129 5.88 -5.57 6.82
CA ALA A 129 4.52 -5.99 6.53
C ALA A 129 3.51 -4.83 6.71
N LEU A 130 3.64 -4.04 7.79
CA LEU A 130 2.79 -2.87 8.01
C LEU A 130 2.96 -1.82 6.90
N SER A 131 4.20 -1.53 6.50
CA SER A 131 4.52 -0.62 5.40
C SER A 131 3.95 -1.13 4.07
N ALA A 132 4.04 -2.44 3.83
CA ALA A 132 3.51 -3.11 2.66
C ALA A 132 1.99 -3.02 2.58
N PHE A 133 1.26 -3.29 3.67
CA PHE A 133 -0.21 -3.15 3.68
C PHE A 133 -0.67 -1.72 3.43
N LYS A 134 0.00 -0.74 4.05
CA LYS A 134 -0.32 0.68 3.79
C LYS A 134 -0.07 1.06 2.34
N SER A 135 1.04 0.58 1.76
CA SER A 135 1.41 0.79 0.36
C SER A 135 0.42 0.09 -0.59
N LEU A 136 0.05 -1.16 -0.34
CA LEU A 136 -0.97 -1.89 -1.12
C LEU A 136 -2.29 -1.12 -1.16
N GLY A 137 -2.77 -0.65 -0.02
CA GLY A 137 -4.01 0.10 -0.01
C GLY A 137 -3.90 1.54 -0.51
N ASN A 138 -2.71 2.15 -0.56
CA ASN A 138 -2.48 3.41 -1.29
C ASN A 138 -2.50 3.17 -2.79
N MET A 139 -1.90 2.06 -3.22
CA MET A 139 -1.79 1.64 -4.62
C MET A 139 -3.15 1.25 -5.20
N GLY A 140 -4.00 0.57 -4.42
CA GLY A 140 -5.29 0.08 -4.90
C GLY A 140 -5.16 -0.97 -6.01
N VAL A 141 -4.02 -1.66 -6.06
CA VAL A 141 -3.75 -2.76 -6.98
C VAL A 141 -3.62 -4.03 -6.16
N THR A 142 -4.38 -5.05 -6.54
CA THR A 142 -4.36 -6.38 -5.95
C THR A 142 -4.40 -7.41 -7.06
N THR A 143 -3.58 -8.45 -6.95
CA THR A 143 -3.72 -9.69 -7.74
C THR A 143 -4.31 -10.78 -6.85
N PRO A 144 -4.82 -11.90 -7.41
CA PRO A 144 -5.36 -12.99 -6.60
C PRO A 144 -4.39 -13.47 -5.51
N GLU A 145 -3.09 -13.59 -5.81
CA GLU A 145 -2.07 -14.04 -4.87
C GLU A 145 -1.80 -13.01 -3.76
N VAL A 146 -1.88 -11.72 -4.09
CA VAL A 146 -1.78 -10.62 -3.10
C VAL A 146 -3.00 -10.65 -2.19
N SER A 147 -4.21 -10.75 -2.77
CA SER A 147 -5.47 -10.82 -2.01
C SER A 147 -5.46 -12.00 -1.04
N GLU A 148 -5.00 -13.17 -1.48
CA GLU A 148 -4.88 -14.37 -0.65
C GLU A 148 -3.91 -14.15 0.53
N ALA A 149 -2.71 -13.61 0.26
CA ALA A 149 -1.71 -13.34 1.30
C ALA A 149 -2.23 -12.33 2.34
N VAL A 150 -2.90 -11.26 1.89
CA VAL A 150 -3.49 -10.24 2.77
C VAL A 150 -4.61 -10.85 3.63
N MET A 151 -5.54 -11.61 3.02
CA MET A 151 -6.64 -12.24 3.78
C MET A 151 -6.14 -13.32 4.75
N ARG A 152 -5.09 -14.05 4.39
CA ARG A 152 -4.40 -14.96 5.31
C ARG A 152 -3.83 -14.18 6.51
N TYR A 153 -3.25 -13.00 6.30
CA TYR A 153 -2.74 -12.16 7.38
C TYR A 153 -3.85 -11.66 8.32
N VAL A 154 -4.97 -11.18 7.76
CA VAL A 154 -6.15 -10.74 8.54
C VAL A 154 -6.61 -11.82 9.53
N ARG A 155 -6.59 -13.09 9.09
CA ARG A 155 -7.04 -14.25 9.89
C ARG A 155 -6.02 -14.72 10.95
N LYS A 156 -4.77 -14.26 10.92
CA LYS A 156 -3.72 -14.73 11.84
C LYS A 156 -3.81 -14.00 13.18
N GLU A 157 -4.49 -14.63 14.14
CA GLU A 157 -4.72 -14.06 15.47
C GLU A 157 -3.46 -13.84 16.32
N ASN A 158 -2.37 -14.53 16.01
CA ASN A 158 -1.07 -14.31 16.65
C ASN A 158 -0.34 -13.06 16.15
N LYS A 159 -0.87 -12.35 15.14
CA LYS A 159 -0.32 -11.08 14.65
C LYS A 159 -0.92 -9.89 15.37
N LYS A 160 -0.13 -8.83 15.52
CA LYS A 160 -0.54 -7.59 16.19
C LYS A 160 -1.81 -7.02 15.54
N VAL A 161 -2.77 -6.61 16.37
CA VAL A 161 -4.10 -6.14 15.93
C VAL A 161 -3.98 -4.99 14.93
N ASN A 162 -3.14 -4.01 15.20
CA ASN A 162 -2.91 -2.85 14.32
C ASN A 162 -2.42 -3.25 12.91
N ILE A 163 -1.59 -4.29 12.79
CA ILE A 163 -1.10 -4.76 11.49
C ILE A 163 -2.21 -5.53 10.75
N ARG A 164 -3.03 -6.31 11.47
CA ARG A 164 -4.20 -6.99 10.89
C ARG A 164 -5.26 -6.00 10.41
N VAL A 165 -5.45 -4.88 11.12
CA VAL A 165 -6.29 -3.76 10.67
C VAL A 165 -5.73 -3.15 9.39
N ALA A 166 -4.42 -2.88 9.32
CA ALA A 166 -3.79 -2.38 8.11
C ALA A 166 -3.94 -3.37 6.92
N ALA A 167 -3.86 -4.68 7.18
CA ALA A 167 -4.10 -5.72 6.20
C ALA A 167 -5.52 -5.62 5.62
N ALA A 168 -6.56 -5.55 6.46
CA ALA A 168 -7.93 -5.36 5.98
C ALA A 168 -8.09 -4.04 5.18
N GLN A 169 -7.45 -2.96 5.63
CA GLN A 169 -7.45 -1.66 4.95
C GLN A 169 -6.69 -1.64 3.62
N SER A 170 -5.95 -2.70 3.28
CA SER A 170 -5.27 -2.82 1.97
C SER A 170 -6.28 -2.84 0.81
N PHE A 171 -7.52 -3.26 1.07
CA PHE A 171 -8.57 -3.32 0.06
C PHE A 171 -9.33 -1.99 -0.13
N ARG A 172 -9.06 -0.93 0.66
CA ARG A 172 -9.85 0.32 0.67
C ARG A 172 -9.91 1.05 -0.69
N LEU A 173 -8.86 0.90 -1.52
CA LEU A 173 -8.79 1.46 -2.89
C LEU A 173 -8.70 0.37 -3.98
N ALA A 174 -8.69 -0.91 -3.61
CA ALA A 174 -8.59 -2.02 -4.58
C ALA A 174 -9.80 -2.06 -5.53
N ARG A 175 -9.69 -2.73 -6.67
CA ARG A 175 -10.90 -3.04 -7.46
C ARG A 175 -11.77 -4.02 -6.69
N CYS A 176 -13.09 -3.89 -6.84
CA CYS A 176 -14.02 -4.81 -6.20
C CYS A 176 -13.89 -6.20 -6.82
N GLU A 177 -13.65 -7.18 -5.97
CA GLU A 177 -13.64 -8.60 -6.29
C GLU A 177 -14.62 -9.30 -5.35
N SER A 178 -15.60 -10.01 -5.90
CA SER A 178 -16.66 -10.64 -5.11
C SER A 178 -16.10 -11.64 -4.09
N SER A 179 -15.09 -12.41 -4.49
CA SER A 179 -14.44 -13.42 -3.62
C SER A 179 -13.81 -12.78 -2.38
N VAL A 180 -13.16 -11.62 -2.53
CA VAL A 180 -12.52 -10.88 -1.44
C VAL A 180 -13.57 -10.20 -0.58
N THR A 181 -14.60 -9.63 -1.23
CA THR A 181 -15.71 -8.97 -0.54
C THR A 181 -16.41 -9.95 0.39
N GLN A 182 -16.76 -11.14 -0.09
CA GLN A 182 -17.37 -12.19 0.75
C GLN A 182 -16.45 -12.56 1.93
N GLN A 183 -15.16 -12.79 1.68
CA GLN A 183 -14.22 -13.11 2.75
C GLN A 183 -14.10 -12.02 3.83
N LEU A 184 -14.25 -10.75 3.45
CA LEU A 184 -14.27 -9.62 4.39
C LEU A 184 -15.58 -9.55 5.16
N VAL A 185 -16.74 -9.78 4.51
CA VAL A 185 -18.06 -9.90 5.15
C VAL A 185 -18.05 -11.03 6.18
N ASP A 186 -17.63 -12.23 5.78
CA ASP A 186 -17.54 -13.41 6.66
C ASP A 186 -16.70 -13.12 7.91
N PHE A 187 -15.61 -12.35 7.75
CA PHE A 187 -14.75 -12.00 8.87
C PHE A 187 -15.37 -10.92 9.77
N ALA A 188 -16.02 -9.91 9.17
CA ALA A 188 -16.70 -8.84 9.91
C ALA A 188 -17.83 -9.39 10.79
N LEU A 189 -18.57 -10.39 10.29
CA LEU A 189 -19.71 -10.98 10.97
C LEU A 189 -19.33 -12.10 11.95
N ARG A 190 -18.06 -12.52 12.01
CA ARG A 190 -17.63 -13.61 12.88
C ARG A 190 -17.62 -13.22 14.37
N PRO A 191 -18.45 -13.86 15.22
CA PRO A 191 -18.43 -13.62 16.65
C PRO A 191 -17.09 -14.03 17.30
N GLY A 192 -16.75 -13.40 18.42
CA GLY A 192 -15.54 -13.71 19.18
C GLY A 192 -14.22 -13.30 18.53
N LYS A 193 -14.24 -12.68 17.34
CA LYS A 193 -13.05 -12.09 16.72
C LYS A 193 -12.81 -10.67 17.23
N ASN A 194 -11.55 -10.23 17.14
CA ASN A 194 -11.13 -8.92 17.62
C ASN A 194 -11.97 -7.80 16.96
N THR A 195 -12.56 -6.94 17.80
CA THR A 195 -13.47 -5.85 17.42
C THR A 195 -12.89 -4.95 16.32
N GLU A 196 -11.65 -4.47 16.47
CA GLU A 196 -11.03 -3.53 15.52
C GLU A 196 -10.82 -4.18 14.15
N VAL A 197 -10.39 -5.44 14.11
CA VAL A 197 -10.22 -6.17 12.85
C VAL A 197 -11.56 -6.42 12.17
N ARG A 198 -12.61 -6.77 12.94
CA ARG A 198 -13.98 -6.93 12.41
C ARG A 198 -14.49 -5.65 11.77
N ILE A 199 -14.36 -4.51 12.46
CA ILE A 199 -14.74 -3.19 11.94
C ILE A 199 -13.94 -2.83 10.69
N ALA A 200 -12.62 -3.09 10.69
CA ALA A 200 -11.78 -2.84 9.53
C ALA A 200 -12.20 -3.68 8.31
N CYS A 201 -12.57 -4.95 8.52
CA CYS A 201 -13.10 -5.81 7.47
C CYS A 201 -14.45 -5.30 6.93
N TYR A 202 -15.36 -4.86 7.80
CA TYR A 202 -16.62 -4.26 7.39
C TYR A 202 -16.39 -3.01 6.51
N LEU A 203 -15.54 -2.08 6.95
CA LEU A 203 -15.23 -0.85 6.20
C LEU A 203 -14.65 -1.16 4.82
N ALA A 204 -13.81 -2.20 4.71
CA ALA A 204 -13.26 -2.64 3.44
C ALA A 204 -14.32 -3.32 2.55
N ALA A 205 -15.22 -4.11 3.14
CA ALA A 205 -16.28 -4.85 2.45
C ALA A 205 -17.39 -3.94 1.91
N VAL A 206 -17.92 -3.03 2.73
CA VAL A 206 -19.15 -2.27 2.44
C VAL A 206 -19.07 -1.46 1.15
N ARG A 207 -17.87 -1.00 0.79
CA ARG A 207 -17.60 -0.29 -0.47
C ARG A 207 -17.90 -1.14 -1.72
N CYS A 208 -17.72 -2.46 -1.62
CA CYS A 208 -17.91 -3.42 -2.70
C CYS A 208 -19.09 -4.37 -2.46
N ALA A 209 -19.84 -4.18 -1.38
CA ALA A 209 -20.97 -5.02 -1.02
C ALA A 209 -22.08 -4.92 -2.08
N ASN A 210 -22.64 -6.07 -2.45
CA ASN A 210 -23.83 -6.14 -3.28
C ASN A 210 -25.05 -6.31 -2.35
N PHE A 211 -26.24 -6.46 -2.93
CA PHE A 211 -27.46 -6.62 -2.14
C PHE A 211 -27.43 -7.82 -1.19
N GLU A 212 -26.91 -8.97 -1.63
CA GLU A 212 -26.81 -10.19 -0.80
C GLU A 212 -25.87 -9.99 0.40
N HIS A 213 -24.70 -9.39 0.17
CA HIS A 213 -23.75 -9.04 1.23
C HIS A 213 -24.41 -8.10 2.26
N LEU A 214 -25.19 -7.11 1.83
CA LEU A 214 -25.86 -6.17 2.73
C LEU A 214 -26.97 -6.85 3.54
N GLN A 215 -27.74 -7.75 2.93
CA GLN A 215 -28.74 -8.55 3.64
C GLN A 215 -28.09 -9.41 4.72
N GLU A 216 -26.97 -10.06 4.40
CA GLU A 216 -26.21 -10.88 5.36
C GLU A 216 -25.72 -10.03 6.54
N ILE A 217 -25.15 -8.85 6.26
CA ILE A 217 -24.69 -7.91 7.29
C ILE A 217 -25.85 -7.51 8.21
N VAL A 218 -26.96 -7.02 7.65
CA VAL A 218 -28.11 -6.55 8.45
C VAL A 218 -28.70 -7.68 9.31
N ALA A 219 -28.83 -8.88 8.76
CA ALA A 219 -29.39 -10.03 9.47
C ALA A 219 -28.54 -10.42 10.68
N ASN A 220 -27.21 -10.45 10.53
CA ASN A 220 -26.30 -10.86 11.61
C ASN A 220 -26.09 -9.76 12.66
N ILE A 221 -26.01 -8.49 12.23
CA ILE A 221 -25.74 -7.36 13.14
C ILE A 221 -26.93 -7.08 14.07
N SER A 222 -28.15 -7.38 13.62
CA SER A 222 -29.36 -7.25 14.44
C SER A 222 -29.31 -8.08 15.74
N SER A 223 -28.57 -9.19 15.74
CA SER A 223 -28.36 -10.07 16.90
C SER A 223 -26.94 -10.01 17.48
N GLU A 224 -26.10 -9.07 17.06
CA GLU A 224 -24.71 -8.98 17.52
C GLU A 224 -24.63 -8.60 19.01
N GLU A 225 -23.88 -9.38 19.79
CA GLU A 225 -23.70 -9.14 21.23
C GLU A 225 -22.66 -8.06 21.52
N ASN A 226 -21.63 -7.93 20.68
CA ASN A 226 -20.61 -6.90 20.82
C ASN A 226 -21.19 -5.52 20.47
N THR A 227 -21.50 -4.75 21.50
CA THR A 227 -22.13 -3.42 21.36
C THR A 227 -21.28 -2.42 20.57
N GLN A 228 -19.95 -2.58 20.53
CA GLN A 228 -19.10 -1.72 19.70
C GLN A 228 -19.22 -2.07 18.22
N VAL A 229 -19.23 -3.35 17.87
CA VAL A 229 -19.44 -3.80 16.48
C VAL A 229 -20.84 -3.40 16.02
N ARG A 230 -21.87 -3.68 16.83
CA ARG A 230 -23.26 -3.34 16.52
C ARG A 230 -23.51 -1.83 16.45
N GLY A 231 -22.83 -1.03 17.26
CA GLY A 231 -22.98 0.42 17.25
C GLY A 231 -22.24 1.09 16.08
N PHE A 232 -21.23 0.44 15.52
CA PHE A 232 -20.45 0.97 14.40
C PHE A 232 -21.04 0.58 13.04
N ILE A 233 -21.46 -0.68 12.88
CA ILE A 233 -21.99 -1.26 11.64
C ILE A 233 -23.47 -0.92 11.48
#